data_AF-B0CFB0-F1
#
_entry.id   AF-B0CFB0-F1
#
_cell.length_a   1.000
_cell.length_b   1.000
_cell.length_c   1.000
_cell.angle_alpha   90.00
_cell.angle_beta   90.00
_cell.angle_gamma   90.00
#
_symmetry.space_group_name_H-M   'P 1'
#
loop_
_entity.id
_entity.type
_entity.pdbx_description
1 polymer ?
#
loop_
_entity_poly.entity_id
_entity_poly.type
_entity_poly.pdbx_seq_one_letter_code
_entity_poly.pdbx_strand_id
1 'polypeptide(L)'
;MASRKGFFAKLFDLSFSEFIAIQIAGVLYGIGILFIGLFALAILFGGLSQGALPAIGALIVAPLVFMLNIIFFRITLEAFIASIRTAENTSRIAGSINR
;
A
#
# COMPACT_ATOMS: atom_id res chain seq x y z
N MET A 1 33.12 6.21 -11.56
CA MET A 1 31.76 6.11 -12.15
C MET A 1 30.81 5.71 -11.04
N ALA A 2 29.86 6.56 -10.64
CA ALA A 2 28.85 6.17 -9.66
C ALA A 2 27.91 5.15 -10.33
N SER A 3 28.07 3.87 -9.99
CA SER A 3 27.14 2.83 -10.43
C SER A 3 25.75 3.19 -9.90
N ARG A 4 24.81 3.49 -10.78
CA ARG A 4 23.39 3.69 -10.40
C ARG A 4 22.96 2.43 -9.64
N LYS A 5 22.60 2.57 -8.35
CA LYS A 5 22.10 1.42 -7.56
C LYS A 5 20.92 0.79 -8.31
N GLY A 6 20.91 -0.55 -8.42
CA GLY A 6 19.79 -1.27 -9.02
C GLY A 6 18.52 -1.22 -8.15
N PHE A 7 17.37 -1.59 -8.72
CA PHE A 7 16.07 -1.57 -8.02
C PHE A 7 16.09 -2.32 -6.68
N PHE A 8 16.59 -3.56 -6.65
CA PHE A 8 16.69 -4.35 -5.43
C PHE A 8 17.68 -3.75 -4.42
N ALA A 9 18.79 -3.18 -4.90
CA ALA A 9 19.76 -2.52 -4.03
C ALA A 9 19.16 -1.29 -3.33
N LYS A 10 18.25 -0.57 -4.00
CA LYS A 10 17.49 0.53 -3.41
C LYS A 10 16.36 0.04 -2.50
N LEU A 11 15.71 -1.08 -2.81
CA LEU A 11 14.64 -1.66 -1.99
C LEU A 11 15.15 -2.11 -0.61
N PHE A 12 16.37 -2.64 -0.56
CA PHE A 12 17.04 -3.06 0.67
C PHE A 12 18.04 -2.01 1.20
N ASP A 13 17.94 -0.75 0.74
CA ASP A 13 18.76 0.35 1.25
C ASP A 13 18.26 0.81 2.62
N LEU A 14 18.83 0.26 3.70
CA LEU A 14 18.46 0.61 5.08
C LEU A 14 18.73 2.09 5.44
N SER A 15 19.54 2.79 4.65
CA SER A 15 19.75 4.23 4.80
C SER A 15 18.63 5.11 4.24
N PHE A 16 17.68 4.54 3.47
CA PHE A 16 16.62 5.29 2.78
C PHE A 16 17.15 6.50 2.00
N SER A 17 18.35 6.37 1.43
CA SER A 17 19.04 7.46 0.73
C SER A 17 18.30 7.90 -0.53
N GLU A 18 17.50 7.00 -1.11
CA GLU A 18 16.59 7.28 -2.21
C GLU A 18 15.19 6.72 -1.91
N PHE A 19 14.16 7.54 -2.10
CA PHE A 19 12.78 7.12 -1.89
C PHE A 19 12.28 6.23 -3.04
N ILE A 20 12.29 4.91 -2.83
CA ILE A 20 11.76 3.95 -3.82
C ILE A 20 10.23 3.81 -3.77
N ALA A 21 9.60 4.31 -2.71
CA ALA A 21 8.18 4.09 -2.40
C ALA A 21 7.25 4.39 -3.58
N ILE A 22 7.51 5.47 -4.34
CA ILE A 22 6.70 5.86 -5.50
C ILE A 22 6.79 4.81 -6.62
N GLN A 23 7.96 4.20 -6.81
CA GLN A 23 8.19 3.19 -7.85
C GLN A 23 7.49 1.87 -7.52
N ILE A 24 7.44 1.50 -6.24
CA ILE A 24 6.84 0.23 -5.79
C ILE A 24 5.38 0.36 -5.39
N ALA A 25 4.82 1.57 -5.27
CA ALA A 25 3.47 1.77 -4.78
C ALA A 25 2.40 0.98 -5.54
N GLY A 26 2.53 0.86 -6.87
CA GLY A 26 1.61 0.05 -7.68
C GLY A 26 1.68 -1.44 -7.36
N VAL A 27 2.90 -1.98 -7.19
CA VAL A 27 3.13 -3.38 -6.80
C VAL A 27 2.62 -3.63 -5.39
N LEU A 28 2.93 -2.73 -4.45
CA LEU A 28 2.46 -2.78 -3.08
C LEU A 28 0.93 -2.72 -3.01
N TYR A 29 0.29 -1.89 -3.84
CA TYR A 29 -1.15 -1.83 -3.95
C TYR A 29 -1.76 -3.16 -4.40
N GLY A 30 -1.21 -3.76 -5.46
CA GLY A 30 -1.67 -5.05 -5.96
C GLY A 30 -1.52 -6.18 -4.93
N ILE A 31 -0.37 -6.25 -4.25
CA ILE A 31 -0.13 -7.22 -3.16
C ILE A 31 -1.10 -6.97 -2.00
N GLY A 32 -1.35 -5.71 -1.64
CA GLY A 32 -2.29 -5.37 -0.57
C GLY A 32 -3.73 -5.75 -0.90
N ILE A 33 -4.20 -5.53 -2.14
CA ILE A 33 -5.53 -6.01 -2.59
C ILE A 33 -5.63 -7.51 -2.44
N LEU A 34 -4.59 -8.26 -2.81
CA LEU A 34 -4.57 -9.72 -2.68
C LEU A 34 -4.75 -10.14 -1.21
N PHE A 35 -4.01 -9.52 -0.27
CA PHE A 35 -4.17 -9.81 1.16
C PHE A 35 -5.53 -9.39 1.71
N ILE A 36 -6.06 -8.24 1.30
CA ILE A 36 -7.40 -7.78 1.69
C ILE A 36 -8.47 -8.76 1.17
N GLY A 37 -8.30 -9.28 -0.05
CA GLY A 37 -9.16 -10.32 -0.62
C GLY A 37 -9.11 -11.61 0.18
N LEU A 38 -7.92 -12.11 0.51
CA LEU A 38 -7.75 -13.30 1.35
C LEU A 38 -8.37 -13.10 2.75
N PHE A 39 -8.23 -11.92 3.34
CA PHE A 39 -8.85 -11.58 4.61
C PHE A 39 -10.39 -11.59 4.53
N ALA A 40 -10.97 -11.01 3.47
CA ALA A 40 -12.40 -11.05 3.23
C ALA A 40 -12.92 -12.48 3.02
N LEU A 41 -12.16 -13.33 2.30
CA LEU A 41 -12.47 -14.75 2.14
C LEU A 41 -12.42 -15.49 3.49
N ALA A 42 -11.45 -15.19 4.36
CA ALA A 42 -11.38 -15.77 5.68
C ALA A 42 -12.62 -15.43 6.53
N ILE A 43 -13.11 -14.18 6.46
CA ILE A 43 -14.37 -13.77 7.11
C ILE A 43 -15.54 -14.56 6.54
N LEU A 44 -15.63 -14.68 5.21
CA LEU A 44 -16.69 -15.40 4.53
C LEU A 44 -16.73 -16.87 5.00
N PHE A 45 -15.64 -17.62 4.83
CA PHE A 45 -15.57 -19.03 5.18
C PHE A 45 -15.72 -19.28 6.69
N GLY A 46 -15.17 -18.39 7.52
CA GLY A 46 -15.34 -18.46 8.97
C GLY A 46 -16.79 -18.24 9.43
N GLY A 47 -17.57 -17.42 8.70
CA GLY A 47 -19.00 -17.28 8.93
C GLY A 47 -19.79 -18.51 8.46
N LEU A 48 -19.45 -19.05 7.29
CA LEU A 48 -20.07 -20.26 6.75
C LEU A 48 -19.90 -21.48 7.67
N SER A 49 -18.76 -21.60 8.36
CA SER A 49 -18.50 -22.74 9.27
C SER A 49 -19.25 -22.66 10.61
N GLN A 50 -19.91 -21.55 10.92
CA GLN A 50 -20.58 -21.32 12.22
C GLN A 50 -22.11 -21.47 12.18
N GLY A 51 -22.69 -21.79 11.02
CA GLY A 51 -24.13 -22.02 10.83
C GLY A 51 -24.83 -20.92 10.03
N ALA A 52 -26.16 -21.05 9.88
CA ALA A 52 -26.93 -20.27 8.91
C ALA A 52 -26.93 -18.75 9.19
N LEU A 53 -27.15 -18.33 10.43
CA LEU A 53 -27.23 -16.90 10.77
C LEU A 53 -25.86 -16.18 10.62
N PRO A 54 -24.73 -16.72 11.14
CA PRO A 54 -23.40 -16.16 10.87
C PRO A 54 -23.03 -16.15 9.38
N ALA A 55 -23.43 -17.17 8.61
CA ALA A 55 -23.16 -17.23 7.17
C ALA A 55 -23.83 -16.09 6.40
N ILE A 56 -25.09 -15.77 6.71
CA ILE A 56 -25.81 -14.64 6.10
C ILE A 56 -25.12 -13.32 6.47
N GLY A 57 -24.73 -13.16 7.74
CA GLY A 57 -23.97 -11.99 8.19
C GLY A 57 -22.65 -11.84 7.43
N ALA A 58 -21.89 -12.92 7.28
CA ALA A 58 -20.61 -12.91 6.59
C ALA A 58 -20.73 -12.59 5.09
N LEU A 59 -21.84 -12.99 4.43
CA LEU A 59 -22.09 -12.66 3.03
C LEU A 59 -22.27 -11.14 2.79
N ILE A 60 -22.74 -10.41 3.79
CA ILE A 60 -22.90 -8.94 3.74
C ILE A 60 -21.64 -8.24 4.24
N VAL A 61 -21.07 -8.72 5.36
CA VAL A 61 -19.92 -8.10 6.02
C VAL A 61 -18.65 -8.27 5.21
N ALA A 62 -18.39 -9.43 4.60
CA ALA A 62 -17.13 -9.66 3.88
C ALA A 62 -16.96 -8.72 2.66
N PRO A 63 -17.94 -8.52 1.77
CA PRO A 63 -17.83 -7.53 0.68
C PRO A 63 -17.69 -6.10 1.18
N LEU A 64 -18.40 -5.73 2.25
CA LEU A 64 -18.32 -4.40 2.84
C LEU A 64 -16.93 -4.11 3.41
N VAL A 65 -16.39 -5.06 4.18
CA VAL A 65 -15.04 -5.00 4.75
C VAL A 65 -13.99 -4.96 3.65
N PHE A 66 -14.14 -5.78 2.61
CA PHE A 66 -13.25 -5.78 1.45
C PHE A 66 -13.20 -4.39 0.78
N MET A 67 -14.36 -3.83 0.45
CA MET A 67 -14.44 -2.56 -0.25
C MET A 67 -13.91 -1.39 0.60
N LEU A 68 -14.26 -1.35 1.88
CA LEU A 68 -13.74 -0.35 2.81
C LEU A 68 -12.21 -0.43 2.94
N ASN A 69 -11.66 -1.63 3.12
CA ASN A 69 -10.21 -1.79 3.27
C ASN A 69 -9.45 -1.40 1.99
N ILE A 70 -9.98 -1.67 0.80
CA ILE A 70 -9.38 -1.19 -0.46
C ILE A 70 -9.34 0.33 -0.50
N ILE A 71 -10.45 1.00 -0.17
CA ILE A 71 -10.53 2.46 -0.18
C ILE A 71 -9.54 3.04 0.82
N PHE A 72 -9.53 2.55 2.07
CA PHE A 72 -8.60 3.02 3.08
C PHE A 72 -7.15 2.81 2.66
N PHE A 73 -6.81 1.60 2.18
CA PHE A 73 -5.46 1.29 1.74
C PHE A 73 -5.01 2.19 0.59
N ARG A 74 -5.92 2.48 -0.35
CA ARG A 74 -5.66 3.40 -1.46
C ARG A 74 -5.37 4.81 -0.96
N ILE A 75 -6.20 5.36 -0.08
CA ILE A 75 -6.02 6.69 0.50
C ILE A 75 -4.69 6.76 1.26
N THR A 76 -4.35 5.74 2.04
CA THR A 76 -3.09 5.65 2.77
C THR A 76 -1.89 5.65 1.83
N LEU A 77 -1.89 4.86 0.76
CA LEU A 77 -0.81 4.86 -0.23
C LEU A 77 -0.67 6.22 -0.92
N GLU A 78 -1.78 6.85 -1.30
CA GLU A 78 -1.78 8.19 -1.89
C GLU A 78 -1.19 9.23 -0.94
N ALA A 79 -1.56 9.16 0.34
CA ALA A 79 -1.00 10.02 1.38
C ALA A 79 0.53 9.82 1.54
N PHE A 80 1.00 8.57 1.61
CA PHE A 80 2.44 8.27 1.69
C PHE A 80 3.22 8.80 0.47
N ILE A 81 2.69 8.58 -0.74
CA ILE A 81 3.30 9.09 -1.98
C ILE A 81 3.32 10.62 -1.97
N ALA A 82 2.23 11.27 -1.55
CA ALA A 82 2.14 12.72 -1.48
C ALA A 82 3.14 13.32 -0.49
N SER A 83 3.33 12.71 0.68
CA SER A 83 4.34 13.13 1.66
C SER A 83 5.76 13.04 1.09
N ILE A 84 6.08 11.94 0.39
CA ILE A 84 7.40 11.74 -0.22
C ILE A 84 7.63 12.74 -1.36
N ARG A 85 6.64 12.93 -2.24
CA ARG A 85 6.73 13.92 -3.33
C ARG A 85 6.90 15.34 -2.79
N THR A 86 6.23 15.66 -1.68
CA THR A 86 6.41 16.95 -1.00
C THR A 86 7.85 17.13 -0.55
N ALA A 87 8.43 16.13 0.13
CA ALA A 87 9.83 16.18 0.58
C ALA A 87 10.82 16.32 -0.59
N GLU A 88 10.63 15.58 -1.68
CA GLU A 88 11.45 15.70 -2.89
C GLU A 88 11.36 17.09 -3.51
N ASN A 89 10.15 17.65 -3.62
CA ASN A 89 9.93 18.96 -4.19
C ASN A 89 10.56 20.06 -3.32
N THR A 90 10.44 19.99 -2.00
CA THR A 90 11.10 20.92 -1.08
C THR A 90 12.62 20.88 -1.21
N SER A 91 13.22 19.68 -1.33
CA SER A 91 14.66 19.53 -1.57
C SER A 91 15.10 20.15 -2.89
N ARG A 92 14.31 19.98 -3.97
CA ARG A 92 14.58 20.60 -5.27
C ARG A 92 14.52 22.14 -5.20
N ILE A 93 13.53 22.70 -4.51
CA ILE A 93 13.40 24.15 -4.33
C ILE A 93 14.61 24.70 -3.58
N ALA A 94 15.00 24.10 -2.45
CA ALA A 94 16.16 24.52 -1.67
C ALA A 94 17.46 24.48 -2.49
N GLY A 95 17.65 23.43 -3.30
CA GLY A 95 18.81 23.31 -4.19
C GLY A 95 18.81 24.33 -5.34
N SER A 96 17.64 24.81 -5.78
CA SER A 96 17.53 25.83 -6.84
C SER A 96 17.84 27.25 -6.37
N ILE A 97 17.66 27.53 -5.08
CA ILE A 97 17.95 28.84 -4.47
C ILE A 97 19.46 29.01 -4.22
N ASN A 98 20.18 27.91 -4.00
CA ASN A 98 21.60 27.92 -3.65
C ASN A 98 22.53 27.89 -4.88
N ARG A 99 22.00 28.21 -6.07
CA ARG A 99 22.71 28.33 -7.35
C ARG A 99 22.56 29.75 -7.88
#